data_AF-A0A9E0YDP5-F1
#
_entry.id   AF-A0A9E0YDP5-F1
#
_cell.length_a   1.000
_cell.length_b   1.000
_cell.length_c   1.000
_cell.angle_alpha   90.00
_cell.angle_beta   90.00
_cell.angle_gamma   90.00
#
_symmetry.space_group_name_H-M   'P 1'
#
loop_
_entity.id
_entity.type
_entity.pdbx_description
1 polymer ?
#
loop_
_entity_poly.entity_id
_entity_poly.type
_entity_poly.pdbx_seq_one_letter_code
_entity_poly.pdbx_strand_id
1 'polypeptide(L)'
;MRRPISLLLIATTLAALAGCGKTRTGTIPPKEEAVTLMDRSQNAKAARILEADLRENPDDDEARLLLASAYMGLAGIDVYRIFDAFQDLLFKRSLKDQIISPKSDPNAKNPLGNGKIPTKDEVKSQAEGTMIALDKSVSSLQLALLYLDRFPQIPAGNWPLVEAALAQLESMRDPASDTFTYRILIRLIYLKSYLVEKVMRNEQFGSREWACGFDARNFDEGLAFFTRHALAIDDELGQGAAKGAKALGKAHKNFGFLADAANYADGFGEWSQGLTFSEVENFVKARFNCN
;
A
#
# COMPACT_ATOMS: atom_id res chain seq x y z
N MET A 1 1.91 -43.82 70.40
CA MET A 1 2.29 -42.65 71.20
C MET A 1 1.56 -41.42 70.71
N ARG A 2 0.87 -40.74 71.64
CA ARG A 2 0.39 -39.34 71.71
C ARG A 2 0.35 -38.48 70.43
N ARG A 3 -0.85 -38.06 70.03
CA ARG A 3 -1.14 -36.68 69.54
C ARG A 3 -1.29 -35.75 70.80
N PRO A 4 -1.52 -34.41 70.79
CA PRO A 4 -1.85 -33.49 69.68
C PRO A 4 -1.40 -31.98 69.85
N ILE A 5 -1.91 -31.07 68.98
CA ILE A 5 -2.26 -29.62 69.15
C ILE A 5 -1.15 -28.55 69.41
N SER A 6 -1.10 -27.52 68.53
CA SER A 6 -1.34 -26.07 68.84
C SER A 6 -1.10 -25.21 67.56
N LEU A 7 -2.11 -24.61 66.92
CA LEU A 7 -2.84 -23.35 67.22
C LEU A 7 -2.02 -22.07 67.02
N LEU A 8 -2.33 -21.32 65.96
CA LEU A 8 -2.83 -19.93 65.98
C LEU A 8 -3.21 -19.55 64.51
N LEU A 9 -4.49 -19.34 64.15
CA LEU A 9 -5.24 -18.07 64.27
C LEU A 9 -4.37 -16.88 63.82
N ILE A 10 -4.74 -16.15 62.76
CA ILE A 10 -5.81 -15.16 62.80
C ILE A 10 -6.52 -15.08 61.44
N ALA A 11 -7.81 -15.43 61.46
CA ALA A 11 -8.81 -14.79 60.63
C ALA A 11 -9.44 -13.67 61.47
N THR A 12 -9.26 -12.42 61.09
CA THR A 12 -10.11 -11.30 61.50
C THR A 12 -10.23 -10.32 60.33
N THR A 13 -11.28 -10.52 59.55
CA THR A 13 -12.26 -9.48 59.19
C THR A 13 -11.76 -8.04 59.02
N LEU A 14 -11.71 -7.57 57.77
CA LEU A 14 -12.17 -6.21 57.43
C LEU A 14 -13.19 -6.30 56.30
N ALA A 15 -14.42 -6.66 56.67
CA ALA A 15 -15.62 -6.23 55.95
C ALA A 15 -16.15 -5.01 56.72
N ALA A 16 -15.70 -3.81 56.34
CA ALA A 16 -16.37 -2.54 56.64
C ALA A 16 -15.62 -1.36 55.98
N LEU A 17 -15.50 -1.40 54.65
CA LEU A 17 -15.52 -0.17 53.86
C LEU A 17 -16.76 -0.22 52.97
N ALA A 18 -17.91 -0.09 53.64
CA ALA A 18 -19.07 0.58 53.08
C ALA A 18 -18.72 2.07 52.93
N GLY A 19 -17.80 2.37 52.01
CA GLY A 19 -17.76 3.65 51.35
C GLY A 19 -18.74 3.56 50.20
N CYS A 20 -19.72 4.45 50.15
CA CYS A 20 -20.53 4.75 48.98
C CYS A 20 -19.62 5.23 47.83
N GLY A 21 -18.85 4.31 47.25
CA GLY A 21 -18.27 4.48 45.94
C GLY A 21 -19.38 4.24 44.96
N LYS A 22 -19.90 5.30 44.34
CA LYS A 22 -20.65 5.20 43.09
C LYS A 22 -19.91 4.20 42.20
N THR A 23 -20.47 3.02 41.98
CA THR A 23 -20.09 2.16 40.87
C THR A 23 -20.30 3.00 39.63
N ARG A 24 -19.21 3.63 39.14
CA ARG A 24 -19.11 4.04 37.75
C ARG A 24 -19.16 2.73 36.96
N THR A 25 -20.37 2.24 36.69
CA THR A 25 -20.66 1.50 35.46
C THR A 25 -20.52 2.49 34.30
N GLY A 26 -19.31 3.03 34.13
CA GLY A 26 -18.95 3.78 32.96
C GLY A 26 -18.66 2.74 31.92
N THR A 27 -19.60 2.52 31.00
CA THR A 27 -19.30 1.85 29.74
C THR A 27 -18.10 2.56 29.12
N ILE A 28 -17.02 1.82 28.86
CA ILE A 28 -15.84 2.35 28.19
C ILE A 28 -16.30 2.86 26.81
N PRO A 29 -15.89 4.08 26.38
CA PRO A 29 -16.22 4.57 25.06
C PRO A 29 -15.77 3.58 23.97
N PRO A 30 -16.57 3.35 22.91
CA PRO A 30 -16.26 2.36 21.86
C PRO A 30 -14.85 2.49 21.27
N LYS A 31 -14.39 3.73 21.03
CA LYS A 31 -13.05 4.03 20.50
C LYS A 31 -11.93 3.62 21.48
N GLU A 32 -12.07 3.92 22.76
CA GLU A 32 -11.10 3.54 23.80
C GLU A 32 -11.02 2.01 23.98
N GLU A 33 -12.18 1.35 23.93
CA GLU A 33 -12.25 -0.11 23.96
C GLU A 33 -11.57 -0.72 22.72
N ALA A 34 -11.82 -0.16 21.54
CA ALA A 34 -11.23 -0.62 20.30
C ALA A 34 -9.70 -0.49 20.29
N VAL A 35 -9.14 0.62 20.78
CA VAL A 35 -7.68 0.80 20.96
C VAL A 35 -7.11 -0.30 21.87
N THR A 36 -7.74 -0.52 23.03
CA THR A 36 -7.32 -1.56 23.97
C THR A 36 -7.36 -2.97 23.35
N LEU A 37 -8.32 -3.23 22.47
CA LEU A 37 -8.43 -4.50 21.75
C LEU A 37 -7.33 -4.63 20.69
N MET A 38 -7.02 -3.57 19.94
CA MET A 38 -5.93 -3.57 18.96
C MET A 38 -4.56 -3.78 19.62
N ASP A 39 -4.31 -3.17 20.79
CA ASP A 39 -3.08 -3.38 21.56
C ASP A 39 -2.87 -4.85 21.96
N ARG A 40 -3.98 -5.58 22.16
CA ARG A 40 -4.01 -7.02 22.46
C ARG A 40 -4.13 -7.89 21.20
N SER A 41 -3.94 -7.30 20.02
CA SER A 41 -4.07 -7.95 18.71
C SER A 41 -5.45 -8.58 18.45
N GLN A 42 -6.50 -8.09 19.12
CA GLN A 42 -7.89 -8.52 18.93
C GLN A 42 -8.60 -7.68 17.85
N ASN A 43 -7.94 -7.52 16.69
CA ASN A 43 -8.36 -6.63 15.62
C ASN A 43 -9.77 -6.94 15.09
N ALA A 44 -10.18 -8.22 15.06
CA ALA A 44 -11.53 -8.63 14.64
C ALA A 44 -12.64 -8.14 15.59
N LYS A 45 -12.32 -7.94 16.88
CA LYS A 45 -13.28 -7.40 17.84
C LYS A 45 -13.29 -5.87 17.79
N ALA A 46 -12.11 -5.26 17.69
CA ALA A 46 -11.97 -3.82 17.50
C ALA A 46 -12.76 -3.34 16.27
N ALA A 47 -12.58 -4.00 15.12
CA ALA A 47 -13.30 -3.68 13.89
C ALA A 47 -14.82 -3.73 14.08
N ARG A 48 -15.34 -4.79 14.72
CA ARG A 48 -16.79 -4.94 14.96
C ARG A 48 -17.38 -3.84 15.86
N ILE A 49 -16.63 -3.40 16.88
CA ILE A 49 -17.07 -2.31 17.76
C ILE A 49 -17.09 -0.99 16.98
N LEU A 50 -16.06 -0.72 16.18
CA LEU A 50 -15.95 0.50 15.38
C LEU A 50 -16.96 0.55 14.22
N GLU A 51 -17.27 -0.58 13.59
CA GLU A 51 -18.35 -0.69 12.61
C GLU A 51 -19.73 -0.41 13.24
N ALA A 52 -19.95 -0.83 14.49
CA ALA A 52 -21.18 -0.50 15.21
C ALA A 52 -21.24 1.00 15.53
N ASP A 53 -20.14 1.56 16.02
CA ASP A 53 -20.03 2.99 16.32
C ASP A 53 -20.25 3.86 15.08
N LEU A 54 -19.64 3.51 13.93
CA LEU A 54 -19.81 4.26 12.67
C LEU A 54 -21.20 4.13 12.05
N ARG A 55 -21.99 3.11 12.41
CA ARG A 55 -23.40 3.06 11.99
C ARG A 55 -24.24 4.10 12.73
N GLU A 56 -23.89 4.40 13.97
CA GLU A 56 -24.56 5.40 14.80
C GLU A 56 -23.97 6.81 14.53
N ASN A 57 -22.67 6.88 14.28
CA ASN A 57 -21.88 8.10 14.11
C ASN A 57 -21.08 8.06 12.79
N PRO A 58 -21.74 8.13 11.61
CA PRO A 58 -21.06 7.93 10.32
C PRO A 58 -20.01 9.00 9.98
N ASP A 59 -20.05 10.16 10.62
CA ASP A 59 -19.09 11.25 10.37
C ASP A 59 -17.91 11.28 11.38
N ASP A 60 -17.73 10.22 12.20
CA ASP A 60 -16.60 10.13 13.14
C ASP A 60 -15.30 9.70 12.44
N ASP A 61 -14.50 10.69 12.04
CA ASP A 61 -13.20 10.48 11.38
C ASP A 61 -12.19 9.73 12.27
N GLU A 62 -12.26 9.84 13.60
CA GLU A 62 -11.40 9.07 14.49
C GLU A 62 -11.77 7.58 14.46
N ALA A 63 -13.07 7.27 14.53
CA ALA A 63 -13.55 5.89 14.42
C ALA A 63 -13.20 5.28 13.05
N ARG A 64 -13.25 6.06 11.96
CA ARG A 64 -12.80 5.62 10.61
C ARG A 64 -11.31 5.30 10.58
N LEU A 65 -10.47 6.13 11.20
CA LEU A 65 -9.02 5.90 11.28
C LEU A 65 -8.70 4.63 12.08
N LEU A 66 -9.36 4.45 13.23
CA LEU A 66 -9.20 3.24 14.05
C LEU A 66 -9.72 1.99 13.32
N LEU A 67 -10.80 2.10 12.54
CA LEU A 67 -11.34 0.97 11.79
C LEU A 67 -10.38 0.58 10.66
N ALA A 68 -9.82 1.55 9.94
CA ALA A 68 -8.76 1.30 8.97
C ALA A 68 -7.54 0.61 9.63
N SER A 69 -7.15 1.03 10.83
CA SER A 69 -6.08 0.40 11.61
C SER A 69 -6.40 -1.05 11.97
N ALA A 70 -7.63 -1.32 12.41
CA ALA A 70 -8.08 -2.68 12.73
C ALA A 70 -8.10 -3.58 11.49
N TYR A 71 -8.53 -3.08 10.33
CA TYR A 71 -8.47 -3.83 9.07
C TYR A 71 -7.04 -4.15 8.64
N MET A 72 -6.11 -3.21 8.76
CA MET A 72 -4.69 -3.48 8.48
C MET A 72 -4.12 -4.51 9.46
N GLY A 73 -4.49 -4.42 10.74
CA GLY A 73 -4.12 -5.41 11.74
C GLY A 73 -4.68 -6.81 11.44
N LEU A 74 -5.88 -6.92 10.87
CA LEU A 74 -6.43 -8.18 10.35
C LEU A 74 -5.68 -8.68 9.11
N ALA A 75 -5.20 -7.77 8.27
CA ALA A 75 -4.38 -8.11 7.11
C ALA A 75 -2.96 -8.59 7.50
N GLY A 76 -2.61 -8.52 8.78
CA GLY A 76 -1.33 -8.94 9.34
C GLY A 76 -0.33 -7.81 9.56
N ILE A 77 -0.73 -6.55 9.32
CA ILE A 77 0.13 -5.38 9.49
C ILE A 77 -0.39 -4.51 10.62
N ASP A 78 0.37 -4.46 11.71
CA ASP A 78 0.09 -3.53 12.81
C ASP A 78 0.65 -2.14 12.45
N VAL A 79 -0.13 -1.40 11.63
CA VAL A 79 0.27 -0.07 11.16
C VAL A 79 0.48 0.90 12.33
N TYR A 80 -0.30 0.76 13.41
CA TYR A 80 -0.17 1.60 14.60
C TYR A 80 1.21 1.45 15.26
N ARG A 81 1.70 0.21 15.42
CA ARG A 81 3.03 -0.04 16.00
C ARG A 81 4.19 0.37 15.10
N ILE A 82 4.02 0.32 13.79
CA ILE A 82 5.09 0.63 12.84
C ILE A 82 5.08 2.09 12.38
N PHE A 83 4.03 2.85 12.67
CA PHE A 83 3.82 4.21 12.16
C PHE A 83 5.03 5.13 12.38
N ASP A 84 5.57 5.18 13.59
CA ASP A 84 6.73 6.02 13.92
C ASP A 84 8.00 5.61 13.17
N ALA A 85 8.25 4.30 13.07
CA ALA A 85 9.37 3.77 12.29
C ALA A 85 9.22 4.09 10.79
N PHE A 86 7.97 4.13 10.30
CA PHE A 86 7.67 4.48 8.91
C PHE A 86 7.77 5.97 8.63
N GLN A 87 7.38 6.85 9.55
CA GLN A 87 7.64 8.28 9.43
C GLN A 87 9.15 8.53 9.22
N ASP A 88 10.00 7.82 9.95
CA ASP A 88 11.44 7.92 9.77
C ASP A 88 11.91 7.43 8.38
N LEU A 89 11.32 6.36 7.85
CA LEU A 89 11.59 5.85 6.49
C LEU A 89 11.11 6.78 5.38
N LEU A 90 9.98 7.46 5.57
CA LEU A 90 9.41 8.43 4.63
C LEU A 90 10.19 9.76 4.63
N PHE A 91 10.70 10.20 5.78
CA PHE A 91 11.16 11.58 5.96
C PHE A 91 12.67 11.77 6.22
N LYS A 92 13.40 10.76 6.73
CA LYS A 92 14.80 10.95 7.16
C LYS A 92 15.86 10.49 6.16
N ARG A 93 15.67 9.40 5.41
CA ARG A 93 16.68 8.94 4.43
C ARG A 93 16.51 9.66 3.08
N SER A 94 17.50 10.49 2.73
CA SER A 94 17.63 11.04 1.37
C SER A 94 17.91 9.89 0.40
N LEU A 95 17.08 9.75 -0.63
CA LEU A 95 17.13 8.64 -1.59
C LEU A 95 17.90 8.99 -2.86
N LYS A 96 18.34 10.26 -2.99
CA LYS A 96 19.15 10.73 -4.12
C LYS A 96 20.47 9.99 -4.27
N ASP A 97 20.95 9.33 -3.22
CA ASP A 97 22.24 8.64 -3.22
C ASP A 97 22.14 7.16 -3.65
N GLN A 98 20.92 6.62 -3.85
CA GLN A 98 20.71 5.20 -4.14
C GLN A 98 20.00 4.91 -5.48
N ILE A 99 19.39 5.93 -6.09
CA ILE A 99 18.62 5.79 -7.32
C ILE A 99 19.41 6.45 -8.46
N ILE A 100 20.02 5.63 -9.32
CA ILE A 100 20.46 6.09 -10.64
C ILE A 100 19.19 6.23 -11.48
N SER A 101 18.59 7.42 -11.50
CA SER A 101 17.50 7.70 -12.44
C SER A 101 18.03 7.45 -13.86
N PRO A 102 17.40 6.56 -14.66
CA PRO A 102 17.71 6.51 -16.07
C PRO A 102 17.41 7.91 -16.63
N LYS A 103 18.42 8.57 -17.19
CA LYS A 103 18.25 9.89 -17.79
C LYS A 103 17.16 9.77 -18.84
N SER A 104 16.03 10.42 -18.58
CA SER A 104 14.96 10.56 -19.55
C SER A 104 15.52 11.27 -20.78
N ASP A 105 15.41 10.63 -21.95
CA ASP A 105 15.75 11.29 -23.21
C ASP A 105 14.64 12.28 -23.55
N PRO A 106 14.90 13.60 -23.50
CA PRO A 106 13.90 14.63 -23.81
C PRO A 106 13.49 14.64 -25.30
N ASN A 107 14.10 13.81 -26.15
CA ASN A 107 13.84 13.77 -27.59
C ASN A 107 12.97 12.58 -28.06
N ALA A 108 12.35 11.82 -27.16
CA ALA A 108 11.37 10.81 -27.56
C ALA A 108 10.14 11.49 -28.18
N LYS A 109 10.10 11.58 -29.52
CA LYS A 109 8.98 12.14 -30.26
C LYS A 109 7.76 11.23 -30.12
N ASN A 110 6.64 11.77 -29.65
CA ASN A 110 5.30 11.16 -29.74
C ASN A 110 4.80 11.24 -31.19
N PRO A 111 4.56 10.12 -31.89
CA PRO A 111 3.77 10.11 -33.10
C PRO A 111 2.32 9.78 -32.71
N LEU A 112 1.53 10.80 -32.36
CA LEU A 112 0.07 10.67 -32.37
C LEU A 112 -0.38 10.49 -33.82
N GLY A 113 -0.79 9.28 -34.19
CA GLY A 113 -1.25 8.94 -35.53
C GLY A 113 -2.66 8.35 -35.50
N ASN A 114 -3.62 9.10 -36.03
CA ASN A 114 -5.01 8.71 -36.20
C ASN A 114 -5.19 7.36 -36.90
N GLY A 115 -6.17 6.58 -36.42
CA GLY A 115 -6.49 5.22 -36.85
C GLY A 115 -6.50 5.00 -38.37
N LYS A 116 -5.54 4.19 -38.82
CA LYS A 116 -5.57 3.40 -40.06
C LYS A 116 -4.92 2.05 -39.77
N ILE A 117 -5.33 1.03 -40.53
CA ILE A 117 -4.79 -0.33 -40.43
C ILE A 117 -3.29 -0.30 -40.79
N PRO A 118 -2.38 -0.72 -39.88
CA PRO A 118 -0.94 -0.58 -40.08
C PRO A 118 -0.39 -1.54 -41.15
N THR A 119 0.51 -1.04 -41.97
CA THR A 119 1.33 -1.78 -42.94
C THR A 119 2.40 -2.63 -42.22
N LYS A 120 3.02 -3.59 -42.92
CA LYS A 120 4.02 -4.51 -42.35
C LYS A 120 5.25 -3.80 -41.74
N ASP A 121 5.64 -2.64 -42.30
CA ASP A 121 6.72 -1.80 -41.79
C ASP A 121 6.28 -0.94 -40.58
N GLU A 122 5.01 -0.52 -40.54
CA GLU A 122 4.41 0.16 -39.37
C GLU A 122 4.25 -0.79 -38.18
N VAL A 123 3.87 -2.06 -38.41
CA VAL A 123 3.82 -3.09 -37.36
C VAL A 123 5.20 -3.34 -36.76
N LYS A 124 6.27 -3.33 -37.57
CA LYS A 124 7.64 -3.48 -37.09
C LYS A 124 8.08 -2.27 -36.26
N SER A 125 7.80 -1.05 -36.71
CA SER A 125 8.07 0.18 -35.95
C SER A 125 7.26 0.27 -34.66
N GLN A 126 6.01 -0.20 -34.67
CA GLN A 126 5.13 -0.23 -33.51
C GLN A 126 5.57 -1.29 -32.49
N ALA A 127 6.03 -2.45 -32.97
CA ALA A 127 6.64 -3.47 -32.12
C ALA A 127 7.93 -2.95 -31.46
N GLU A 128 8.82 -2.29 -32.21
CA GLU A 128 10.02 -1.66 -31.65
C GLU A 128 9.69 -0.60 -30.60
N GLY A 129 8.70 0.26 -30.85
CA GLY A 129 8.20 1.23 -29.88
C GLY A 129 7.62 0.59 -28.62
N THR A 130 6.80 -0.46 -28.78
CA THR A 130 6.23 -1.24 -27.67
C THR A 130 7.33 -1.87 -26.82
N MET A 131 8.39 -2.38 -27.45
CA MET A 131 9.51 -2.97 -26.74
C MET A 131 10.34 -1.94 -25.94
N ILE A 132 10.53 -0.73 -26.47
CA ILE A 132 11.18 0.36 -25.74
C ILE A 132 10.31 0.79 -24.54
N ALA A 133 9.00 0.89 -24.73
CA ALA A 133 8.07 1.19 -23.66
C ALA A 133 8.11 0.10 -22.57
N LEU A 134 8.08 -1.18 -22.96
CA LEU A 134 8.18 -2.31 -22.05
C LEU A 134 9.48 -2.26 -21.23
N ASP A 135 10.64 -2.07 -21.87
CA ASP A 135 11.94 -1.99 -21.18
C ASP A 135 11.97 -0.86 -20.14
N LYS A 136 11.37 0.29 -20.47
CA LYS A 136 11.22 1.42 -19.53
C LYS A 136 10.30 1.05 -18.37
N SER A 137 9.12 0.50 -18.64
CA SER A 137 8.15 0.11 -17.61
C SER A 137 8.74 -0.94 -16.66
N VAL A 138 9.43 -1.97 -17.18
CA VAL A 138 10.15 -2.98 -16.37
C VAL A 138 11.19 -2.31 -15.47
N SER A 139 12.01 -1.41 -16.02
CA SER A 139 13.04 -0.70 -15.25
C SER A 139 12.42 0.17 -14.15
N SER A 140 11.34 0.88 -14.45
CA SER A 140 10.58 1.69 -13.50
C SER A 140 9.98 0.86 -12.37
N LEU A 141 9.42 -0.31 -12.67
CA LEU A 141 8.89 -1.24 -11.67
C LEU A 141 9.99 -1.84 -10.79
N GLN A 142 11.13 -2.22 -11.36
CA GLN A 142 12.29 -2.70 -10.59
C GLN A 142 12.80 -1.63 -9.62
N LEU A 143 12.86 -0.38 -10.07
CA LEU A 143 13.25 0.74 -9.23
C LEU A 143 12.24 0.97 -8.09
N ALA A 144 10.95 0.93 -8.40
CA ALA A 144 9.90 1.03 -7.40
C ALA A 144 9.98 -0.12 -6.38
N LEU A 145 10.31 -1.34 -6.77
CA LEU A 145 10.51 -2.44 -5.82
C LEU A 145 11.66 -2.23 -4.87
N LEU A 146 12.83 -1.82 -5.37
CA LEU A 146 14.00 -1.56 -4.52
C LEU A 146 13.63 -0.57 -3.41
N TYR A 147 12.78 0.39 -3.76
CA TYR A 147 12.21 1.32 -2.82
C TYR A 147 11.21 0.70 -1.84
N LEU A 148 10.31 -0.12 -2.38
CA LEU A 148 9.21 -0.72 -1.65
C LEU A 148 9.66 -1.87 -0.75
N ASP A 149 10.87 -2.40 -0.92
CA ASP A 149 11.31 -3.59 -0.19
C ASP A 149 11.34 -3.40 1.35
N ARG A 150 11.49 -2.16 1.81
CA ARG A 150 11.40 -1.81 3.24
C ARG A 150 10.00 -1.87 3.86
N PHE A 151 8.95 -2.05 3.06
CA PHE A 151 7.57 -2.20 3.54
C PHE A 151 7.25 -3.69 3.73
N PRO A 152 6.38 -4.05 4.70
CA PRO A 152 5.93 -5.44 4.82
C PRO A 152 5.08 -5.86 3.62
N GLN A 153 4.93 -7.17 3.42
CA GLN A 153 4.09 -7.75 2.37
C GLN A 153 2.82 -8.35 2.98
N ILE A 154 1.70 -8.17 2.29
CA ILE A 154 0.39 -8.70 2.66
C ILE A 154 0.00 -9.81 1.68
N PRO A 155 -0.35 -11.02 2.16
CA PRO A 155 -0.82 -12.10 1.31
C PRO A 155 -2.06 -11.70 0.49
N ALA A 156 -2.15 -12.15 -0.76
CA ALA A 156 -3.28 -11.82 -1.65
C ALA A 156 -4.68 -12.05 -1.06
N GLY A 157 -4.85 -13.08 -0.22
CA GLY A 157 -6.13 -13.38 0.45
C GLY A 157 -6.62 -12.26 1.40
N ASN A 158 -5.73 -11.36 1.84
CA ASN A 158 -6.03 -10.28 2.77
C ASN A 158 -6.19 -8.91 2.09
N TRP A 159 -6.01 -8.79 0.77
CA TRP A 159 -6.14 -7.51 0.07
C TRP A 159 -7.50 -6.81 0.21
N PRO A 160 -8.65 -7.52 0.27
CA PRO A 160 -9.93 -6.86 0.53
C PRO A 160 -9.97 -6.07 1.84
N LEU A 161 -9.18 -6.45 2.85
CA LEU A 161 -9.06 -5.70 4.11
C LEU A 161 -8.27 -4.40 3.90
N VAL A 162 -7.26 -4.42 3.03
CA VAL A 162 -6.46 -3.24 2.66
C VAL A 162 -7.33 -2.24 1.90
N GLU A 163 -8.14 -2.72 0.97
CA GLU A 163 -9.11 -1.92 0.22
C GLU A 163 -10.17 -1.32 1.16
N ALA A 164 -10.69 -2.11 2.10
CA ALA A 164 -11.62 -1.63 3.11
C ALA A 164 -10.99 -0.55 4.00
N ALA A 165 -9.72 -0.71 4.39
CA ALA A 165 -8.98 0.30 5.16
C ALA A 165 -8.84 1.60 4.37
N LEU A 166 -8.39 1.55 3.11
CA LEU A 166 -8.28 2.73 2.26
C LEU A 166 -9.63 3.42 2.07
N ALA A 167 -10.71 2.67 1.84
CA ALA A 167 -12.05 3.23 1.68
C ALA A 167 -12.52 4.00 2.92
N GLN A 168 -12.23 3.49 4.13
CA GLN A 168 -12.56 4.23 5.36
C GLN A 168 -11.79 5.56 5.44
N LEU A 169 -10.50 5.53 5.12
CA LEU A 169 -9.68 6.75 5.15
C LEU A 169 -10.15 7.73 4.08
N GLU A 170 -10.32 7.30 2.83
CA GLU A 170 -10.72 8.14 1.69
C GLU A 170 -12.08 8.82 1.91
N SER A 171 -12.97 8.21 2.68
CA SER A 171 -14.28 8.78 3.00
C SER A 171 -14.28 9.94 4.01
N MET A 172 -13.14 10.22 4.67
CA MET A 172 -13.00 11.33 5.61
C MET A 172 -13.08 12.69 4.90
N ARG A 173 -13.88 13.61 5.45
CA ARG A 173 -14.14 14.91 4.80
C ARG A 173 -13.00 15.91 4.98
N ASP A 174 -12.40 15.95 6.16
CA ASP A 174 -11.27 16.84 6.46
C ASP A 174 -10.12 16.07 7.11
N PRO A 175 -9.39 15.25 6.32
CA PRO A 175 -8.31 14.42 6.86
C PRO A 175 -7.20 15.29 7.46
N ALA A 176 -6.78 14.94 8.68
CA ALA A 176 -5.61 15.51 9.31
C ALA A 176 -4.32 15.12 8.56
N SER A 177 -3.22 15.83 8.80
CA SER A 177 -1.91 15.51 8.20
C SER A 177 -1.50 14.05 8.40
N ASP A 178 -1.75 13.50 9.59
CA ASP A 178 -1.37 12.13 9.92
C ASP A 178 -2.19 11.10 9.14
N THR A 179 -3.43 11.41 8.80
CA THR A 179 -4.27 10.60 7.92
C THR A 179 -3.65 10.47 6.53
N PHE A 180 -3.08 11.55 5.96
CA PHE A 180 -2.37 11.46 4.68
C PHE A 180 -1.17 10.52 4.78
N THR A 181 -0.35 10.67 5.83
CA THR A 181 0.78 9.76 6.08
C THR A 181 0.32 8.31 6.17
N TYR A 182 -0.82 8.07 6.83
CA TYR A 182 -1.41 6.75 7.01
C TYR A 182 -1.90 6.13 5.69
N ARG A 183 -2.60 6.93 4.85
CA ARG A 183 -3.03 6.50 3.51
C ARG A 183 -1.83 6.15 2.62
N ILE A 184 -0.82 7.02 2.58
CA ILE A 184 0.43 6.81 1.81
C ILE A 184 1.09 5.50 2.22
N LEU A 185 1.20 5.24 3.54
CA LEU A 185 1.81 4.02 4.05
C LEU A 185 1.04 2.77 3.60
N ILE A 186 -0.29 2.77 3.73
CA ILE A 186 -1.12 1.63 3.28
C ILE A 186 -0.96 1.42 1.78
N ARG A 187 -0.98 2.49 0.97
CA ARG A 187 -0.81 2.39 -0.48
C ARG A 187 0.54 1.82 -0.86
N LEU A 188 1.63 2.23 -0.20
CA LEU A 188 2.96 1.69 -0.47
C LEU A 188 3.06 0.20 -0.13
N ILE A 189 2.47 -0.23 0.99
CA ILE A 189 2.39 -1.65 1.36
C ILE A 189 1.56 -2.43 0.35
N TYR A 190 0.41 -1.88 -0.07
CA TYR A 190 -0.46 -2.53 -1.06
C TYR A 190 0.25 -2.65 -2.40
N LEU A 191 0.90 -1.56 -2.84
CA LEU A 191 1.69 -1.50 -4.06
C LEU A 191 2.79 -2.55 -4.06
N LYS A 192 3.58 -2.65 -2.97
CA LYS A 192 4.61 -3.68 -2.82
C LYS A 192 3.99 -5.08 -3.00
N SER A 193 2.94 -5.35 -2.24
CA SER A 193 2.33 -6.68 -2.15
C SER A 193 1.77 -7.12 -3.50
N TYR A 194 1.08 -6.21 -4.19
CA TYR A 194 0.53 -6.46 -5.51
C TYR A 194 1.63 -6.72 -6.54
N LEU A 195 2.62 -5.85 -6.58
CA LEU A 195 3.72 -5.93 -7.53
C LEU A 195 4.49 -7.25 -7.40
N VAL A 196 4.83 -7.66 -6.17
CA VAL A 196 5.53 -8.93 -5.90
C VAL A 196 4.66 -10.13 -6.28
N GLU A 197 3.38 -10.15 -5.92
CA GLU A 197 2.55 -11.34 -6.15
C GLU A 197 2.00 -11.49 -7.57
N LYS A 198 1.70 -10.38 -8.26
CA LYS A 198 0.96 -10.41 -9.54
C LYS A 198 1.82 -10.06 -10.74
N VAL A 199 2.81 -9.19 -10.57
CA VAL A 199 3.61 -8.70 -11.70
C VAL A 199 4.97 -9.39 -11.76
N MET A 200 5.57 -9.64 -10.58
CA MET A 200 6.96 -10.09 -10.46
C MET A 200 7.07 -11.39 -9.69
N ARG A 201 6.05 -12.25 -9.85
CA ARG A 201 5.98 -13.56 -9.19
C ARG A 201 7.20 -14.46 -9.47
N ASN A 202 7.97 -14.14 -10.53
CA ASN A 202 9.26 -14.74 -10.83
C ASN A 202 10.39 -13.85 -10.28
N GLU A 203 11.25 -14.40 -9.42
CA GLU A 203 12.46 -13.75 -8.88
C GLU A 203 13.41 -13.26 -9.98
N GLN A 204 13.29 -13.82 -11.19
CA GLN A 204 14.02 -13.41 -12.37
C GLN A 204 13.27 -12.39 -13.23
N PHE A 205 12.43 -11.52 -12.64
CA PHE A 205 11.73 -10.46 -13.36
C PHE A 205 12.69 -9.61 -14.22
N GLY A 206 12.37 -9.45 -15.51
CA GLY A 206 13.24 -8.79 -16.50
C GLY A 206 14.33 -9.69 -17.11
N SER A 207 14.41 -10.96 -16.72
CA SER A 207 15.28 -11.96 -17.36
C SER A 207 14.61 -12.63 -18.57
N ARG A 208 15.38 -13.49 -19.26
CA ARG A 208 14.85 -14.40 -20.28
C ARG A 208 13.76 -15.33 -19.74
N GLU A 209 13.93 -15.88 -18.54
CA GLU A 209 12.95 -16.82 -17.97
C GLU A 209 11.60 -16.14 -17.73
N TRP A 210 11.63 -14.92 -17.19
CA TRP A 210 10.44 -14.08 -17.06
C TRP A 210 9.82 -13.77 -18.42
N ALA A 211 10.63 -13.35 -19.41
CA ALA A 211 10.14 -13.03 -20.74
C ALA A 211 9.46 -14.23 -21.43
N CYS A 212 9.94 -15.45 -21.19
CA CYS A 212 9.34 -16.67 -21.74
C CYS A 212 8.00 -17.04 -21.08
N GLY A 213 7.81 -16.65 -19.82
CA GLY A 213 6.53 -16.74 -19.10
C GLY A 213 5.69 -15.46 -19.15
N PHE A 214 6.05 -14.49 -19.99
CA PHE A 214 5.40 -13.18 -20.03
C PHE A 214 3.93 -13.31 -20.43
N ASP A 215 3.07 -12.69 -19.61
CA ASP A 215 1.63 -12.54 -19.83
C ASP A 215 1.34 -11.05 -19.97
N ALA A 216 0.99 -10.62 -21.18
CA ALA A 216 0.84 -9.20 -21.48
C ALA A 216 -0.38 -8.60 -20.77
N ARG A 217 -1.42 -9.39 -20.50
CA ARG A 217 -2.62 -8.92 -19.79
C ARG A 217 -2.32 -8.67 -18.32
N ASN A 218 -1.70 -9.65 -17.65
CA ASN A 218 -1.34 -9.48 -16.24
C ASN A 218 -0.34 -8.32 -16.06
N PHE A 219 0.57 -8.13 -17.02
CA PHE A 219 1.50 -7.02 -16.99
C PHE A 219 0.79 -5.67 -17.15
N ASP A 220 -0.11 -5.54 -18.12
CA ASP A 220 -0.93 -4.34 -18.34
C ASP A 220 -1.81 -3.99 -17.12
N GLU A 221 -2.52 -4.98 -16.57
CA GLU A 221 -3.29 -4.83 -15.33
C GLU A 221 -2.39 -4.39 -14.17
N GLY A 222 -1.16 -4.91 -14.11
CA GLY A 222 -0.16 -4.51 -13.13
C GLY A 222 0.34 -3.09 -13.28
N LEU A 223 0.55 -2.61 -14.51
CA LEU A 223 0.90 -1.23 -14.79
C LEU A 223 -0.25 -0.28 -14.43
N ALA A 224 -1.49 -0.63 -14.78
CA ALA A 224 -2.67 0.16 -14.41
C ALA A 224 -2.83 0.28 -12.89
N PHE A 225 -2.63 -0.82 -12.16
CA PHE A 225 -2.62 -0.83 -10.70
C PHE A 225 -1.49 0.06 -10.15
N PHE A 226 -0.28 -0.09 -10.69
CA PHE A 226 0.88 0.71 -10.28
C PHE A 226 0.64 2.21 -10.47
N THR A 227 0.22 2.60 -11.67
CA THR A 227 -0.05 4.00 -12.03
C THR A 227 -1.08 4.62 -11.10
N ARG A 228 -2.21 3.93 -10.86
CA ARG A 228 -3.26 4.43 -9.96
C ARG A 228 -2.74 4.72 -8.55
N HIS A 229 -2.01 3.77 -7.97
CA HIS A 229 -1.53 3.91 -6.59
C HIS A 229 -0.37 4.90 -6.47
N ALA A 230 0.53 4.94 -7.45
CA ALA A 230 1.64 5.89 -7.47
C ALA A 230 1.15 7.34 -7.60
N LEU A 231 0.20 7.61 -8.49
CA LEU A 231 -0.41 8.94 -8.63
C LEU A 231 -1.20 9.35 -7.37
N ALA A 232 -1.93 8.41 -6.75
CA ALA A 232 -2.63 8.69 -5.50
C ALA A 232 -1.67 9.02 -4.35
N ILE A 233 -0.51 8.36 -4.27
CA ILE A 233 0.54 8.69 -3.29
C ILE A 233 1.09 10.10 -3.54
N ASP A 234 1.36 10.45 -4.80
CA ASP A 234 1.86 11.78 -5.17
C ASP A 234 0.87 12.89 -4.79
N ASP A 235 -0.42 12.70 -5.11
CA ASP A 235 -1.50 13.61 -4.74
C ASP A 235 -1.65 13.74 -3.21
N GLU A 236 -1.64 12.63 -2.46
CA GLU A 236 -1.70 12.65 -0.99
C GLU A 236 -0.50 13.39 -0.36
N LEU A 237 0.69 13.23 -0.92
CA LEU A 237 1.90 13.96 -0.51
C LEU A 237 1.77 15.46 -0.79
N GLY A 238 1.24 15.83 -1.96
CA GLY A 238 0.96 17.21 -2.35
C GLY A 238 -0.06 17.89 -1.44
N GLN A 239 -1.20 17.23 -1.19
CA GLN A 239 -2.26 17.74 -0.33
C GLN A 239 -1.79 17.91 1.13
N GLY A 240 -1.09 16.92 1.67
CA GLY A 240 -0.51 17.01 3.01
C GLY A 240 0.49 18.16 3.14
N ALA A 241 1.35 18.37 2.13
CA ALA A 241 2.28 19.49 2.09
C ALA A 241 1.55 20.85 2.07
N ALA A 242 0.47 20.96 1.30
CA ALA A 242 -0.36 22.17 1.22
C ALA A 242 -1.04 22.50 2.57
N LYS A 243 -1.37 21.49 3.38
CA LYS A 243 -1.86 21.67 4.77
C LYS A 243 -0.77 22.01 5.79
N GLY A 244 0.46 22.30 5.34
CA GLY A 244 1.56 22.77 6.19
C GLY A 244 2.47 21.66 6.74
N ALA A 245 2.26 20.40 6.35
CA ALA A 245 3.10 19.29 6.77
C ALA A 245 4.44 19.29 6.01
N LYS A 246 5.44 20.01 6.54
CA LYS A 246 6.78 20.12 5.94
C LYS A 246 7.43 18.77 5.62
N ALA A 247 7.18 17.77 6.46
CA ALA A 247 7.67 16.40 6.27
C ALA A 247 7.10 15.77 4.98
N LEU A 248 5.78 15.89 4.76
CA LEU A 248 5.12 15.42 3.54
C LEU A 248 5.60 16.19 2.30
N GLY A 249 5.85 17.50 2.42
CA GLY A 249 6.47 18.27 1.33
C GLY A 249 7.89 17.82 0.96
N LYS A 250 8.68 17.37 1.94
CA LYS A 250 10.00 16.75 1.69
C LYS A 250 9.85 15.38 1.05
N ALA A 251 8.90 14.57 1.53
CA ALA A 251 8.61 13.27 0.94
C ALA A 251 8.12 13.41 -0.50
N HIS A 252 7.22 14.34 -0.83
CA HIS A 252 6.75 14.63 -2.19
C HIS A 252 7.92 14.76 -3.18
N LYS A 253 8.96 15.52 -2.83
CA LYS A 253 10.17 15.67 -3.66
C LYS A 253 11.00 14.39 -3.79
N ASN A 254 11.01 13.55 -2.76
CA ASN A 254 11.75 12.29 -2.75
C ASN A 254 10.98 11.15 -3.45
N PHE A 255 9.67 11.28 -3.56
CA PHE A 255 8.74 10.29 -4.11
C PHE A 255 8.28 10.61 -5.53
N GLY A 256 8.61 11.78 -6.07
CA GLY A 256 8.26 12.15 -7.45
C GLY A 256 8.72 11.13 -8.50
N PHE A 257 9.74 10.31 -8.21
CA PHE A 257 10.13 9.21 -9.10
C PHE A 257 9.04 8.14 -9.28
N LEU A 258 8.14 7.94 -8.30
CA LEU A 258 6.99 7.04 -8.45
C LEU A 258 5.97 7.62 -9.43
N ALA A 259 5.73 8.93 -9.39
CA ALA A 259 4.87 9.61 -10.37
C ALA A 259 5.51 9.59 -11.77
N ASP A 260 6.82 9.83 -11.88
CA ASP A 260 7.55 9.68 -13.14
C ASP A 260 7.46 8.25 -13.67
N ALA A 261 7.66 7.25 -12.81
CA ALA A 261 7.50 5.83 -13.16
C ALA A 261 6.06 5.51 -13.61
N ALA A 262 5.04 6.11 -12.99
CA ALA A 262 3.65 5.94 -13.35
C ALA A 262 3.37 6.48 -14.76
N ASN A 263 3.92 7.64 -15.09
CA ASN A 263 3.81 8.22 -16.43
C ASN A 263 4.48 7.33 -17.50
N TYR A 264 5.59 6.68 -17.18
CA TYR A 264 6.22 5.70 -18.09
C TYR A 264 5.43 4.39 -18.20
N ALA A 265 4.80 3.95 -17.12
CA ALA A 265 3.93 2.78 -17.11
C ALA A 265 2.67 3.01 -17.96
N ASP A 266 2.05 4.18 -17.86
CA ASP A 266 0.87 4.56 -18.64
C ASP A 266 1.16 4.58 -20.14
N GLY A 267 2.36 5.04 -20.52
CA GLY A 267 2.81 5.02 -21.91
C GLY A 267 2.77 3.64 -22.57
N PHE A 268 3.03 2.54 -21.83
CA PHE A 268 2.92 1.19 -22.40
C PHE A 268 1.51 0.88 -22.91
N GLY A 269 0.48 1.30 -22.17
CA GLY A 269 -0.92 1.18 -22.57
C GLY A 269 -1.20 1.90 -23.89
N GLU A 270 -0.66 3.11 -24.07
CA GLU A 270 -0.77 3.87 -25.33
C GLU A 270 -0.02 3.22 -26.49
N TRP A 271 1.21 2.72 -26.28
CA TRP A 271 2.03 2.10 -27.33
C TRP A 271 1.50 0.74 -27.79
N SER A 272 0.85 0.00 -26.89
CA SER A 272 0.19 -1.26 -27.23
C SER A 272 -1.10 -1.08 -28.04
N GLN A 273 -1.62 0.15 -28.20
CA GLN A 273 -2.85 0.41 -28.96
C GLN A 273 -2.67 0.01 -30.43
N GLY A 274 -3.31 -1.09 -30.82
CA GLY A 274 -3.22 -1.66 -32.17
C GLY A 274 -2.55 -3.03 -32.23
N LEU A 275 -1.98 -3.51 -31.13
CA LEU A 275 -1.53 -4.89 -30.96
C LEU A 275 -2.45 -5.61 -29.97
N THR A 276 -2.78 -6.86 -30.27
CA THR A 276 -3.41 -7.77 -29.32
C THR A 276 -2.39 -8.20 -28.25
N PHE A 277 -2.87 -8.59 -27.06
CA PHE A 277 -1.99 -9.14 -26.02
C PHE A 277 -1.14 -10.32 -26.54
N SER A 278 -1.71 -11.17 -27.40
CA SER A 278 -0.96 -12.29 -27.99
C SER A 278 0.18 -11.82 -28.90
N GLU A 279 -0.01 -10.73 -29.66
CA GLU A 279 1.06 -10.16 -30.50
C GLU A 279 2.18 -9.60 -29.63
N VAL A 280 1.85 -8.85 -28.57
CA VAL A 280 2.84 -8.33 -27.61
C VAL A 280 3.63 -9.47 -26.96
N GLU A 281 2.95 -10.52 -26.48
CA GLU A 281 3.63 -11.69 -25.92
C GLU A 281 4.56 -12.38 -26.92
N ASN A 282 4.11 -12.57 -28.16
CA ASN A 282 4.92 -13.19 -29.19
C ASN A 282 6.17 -12.34 -29.51
N PHE A 283 6.04 -11.01 -29.53
CA PHE A 283 7.20 -10.13 -29.70
C PHE A 283 8.19 -10.23 -28.54
N VAL A 284 7.71 -10.24 -27.29
CA VAL A 284 8.56 -10.41 -26.11
C VAL A 284 9.27 -11.76 -26.14
N LYS A 285 8.52 -12.85 -26.34
CA LYS A 285 9.08 -14.21 -26.41
C LYS A 285 10.08 -14.37 -27.55
N ALA A 286 9.82 -13.78 -28.72
CA ALA A 286 10.73 -13.80 -29.86
C ALA A 286 12.03 -13.04 -29.58
N ARG A 287 11.96 -11.85 -28.96
CA ARG A 287 13.16 -11.07 -28.59
C ARG A 287 14.09 -11.84 -27.66
N PHE A 288 13.51 -12.61 -26.75
CA PHE A 288 14.25 -13.39 -25.75
C PHE A 288 14.54 -14.83 -26.19
N ASN A 289 14.30 -15.19 -27.46
CA ASN A 289 14.51 -16.52 -28.02
C ASN A 289 13.88 -17.63 -27.18
N CYS A 290 12.62 -17.45 -26.78
CA CYS A 290 11.83 -18.43 -26.03
C CYS A 290 11.33 -19.53 -26.97
N ASN A 291 12.23 -20.45 -27.34
CA ASN A 291 11.91 -21.66 -28.10
C ASN A 291 11.55 -22.82 -27.18
#